data_AF-W8XAB9-F1
#
_entry.id   AF-W8XAB9-F1
#
_cell.length_a   1.000
_cell.length_b   1.000
_cell.length_c   1.000
_cell.angle_alpha   90.00
_cell.angle_beta   90.00
_cell.angle_gamma   90.00
#
_symmetry.space_group_name_H-M   'P 1'
#
loop_
_entity.id
_entity.type
_entity.pdbx_description
1 polymer ?
#
loop_
_entity_poly.entity_id
_entity_poly.type
_entity_poly.pdbx_seq_one_letter_code
_entity_poly.pdbx_strand_id
1 'polypeptide(L)'
;ARAAASVMDICRIRPCPAFPYKFKFKFSGCPNDCVAAIARSDFAVIGTWRDDIRIDQAAVKGYIKGEFAPNAGAHSGKDWGKFDIKAEVLDLCPTGCMWMEGDTLKIDNSECTRCMHCLNVMPRALRPGKKQGATICVGAKAPILDGAQFATMTIPFIEINKDTEYAEVIEVIEKIWDWWMEVGKNRERVGETIMRIG
;
A
#
# COMPACT_ATOMS: atom_id res chain seq x y z
N ALA A 1 25.99 24.85 22.25
CA ALA A 1 25.88 23.85 21.18
C ALA A 1 24.70 24.24 20.30
N ARG A 2 24.92 24.65 19.05
CA ARG A 2 23.82 24.95 18.13
C ARG A 2 23.20 23.61 17.73
N ALA A 3 21.89 23.45 17.92
CA ALA A 3 21.15 22.33 17.35
C ALA A 3 21.48 22.26 15.86
N ALA A 4 21.93 21.10 15.37
CA ALA A 4 22.10 20.90 13.94
C ALA A 4 20.73 21.11 13.29
N ALA A 5 20.64 22.05 12.34
CA ALA A 5 19.43 22.25 11.57
C ALA A 5 19.07 20.94 10.85
N SER A 6 17.80 20.56 10.84
CA SER A 6 17.41 19.31 10.18
C SER A 6 17.72 19.40 8.68
N VAL A 7 17.86 18.26 8.01
CA VAL A 7 18.06 18.24 6.55
C VAL A 7 16.92 18.94 5.82
N MET A 8 15.70 18.94 6.38
CA MET A 8 14.59 19.72 5.85
C MET A 8 14.84 21.23 5.97
N ASP A 9 15.41 21.70 7.07
CA ASP A 9 15.77 23.11 7.25
C ASP A 9 16.85 23.54 6.24
N ILE A 10 17.83 22.67 5.98
CA ILE A 10 18.90 22.91 5.00
C ILE A 10 18.34 22.88 3.56
N CYS A 11 17.49 21.90 3.24
CA CYS A 11 16.88 21.76 1.90
C CYS A 11 15.85 22.84 1.58
N ARG A 12 15.18 23.44 2.58
CA ARG A 12 14.23 24.55 2.40
C ARG A 12 14.89 25.84 1.92
N ILE A 13 16.17 26.05 2.24
CA ILE A 13 16.91 27.27 1.90
C ILE A 13 17.53 27.16 0.50
N ARG A 14 17.95 25.96 0.08
CA ARG A 14 18.46 25.67 -1.26
C ARG A 14 18.29 24.18 -1.54
N PRO A 15 17.73 23.75 -2.69
CA PRO A 15 17.76 22.35 -3.09
C PRO A 15 19.23 21.94 -3.32
N CYS A 16 19.85 21.38 -2.29
CA CYS A 16 21.22 20.92 -2.30
C CYS A 16 21.20 19.39 -2.27
N PRO A 17 21.91 18.70 -3.17
CA PRO A 17 22.13 17.26 -3.05
C PRO A 17 22.90 16.95 -1.76
N ALA A 18 22.18 16.63 -0.69
CA ALA A 18 22.74 16.37 0.65
C ALA A 18 22.82 14.87 0.99
N PHE A 19 22.29 14.00 0.13
CA PHE A 19 22.18 12.57 0.37
C PHE A 19 23.35 11.76 -0.22
N PRO A 20 23.67 10.57 0.34
CA PRO A 20 24.65 9.65 -0.25
C PRO A 20 24.32 9.26 -1.69
N TYR A 21 23.03 9.19 -2.03
CA TYR A 21 22.56 8.97 -3.40
C TYR A 21 21.14 9.50 -3.65
N LYS A 22 20.46 9.04 -4.72
CA LYS A 22 19.07 9.41 -5.01
C LYS A 22 18.09 8.78 -4.02
N PHE A 23 17.08 9.55 -3.62
CA PHE A 23 15.97 9.12 -2.78
C PHE A 23 14.63 9.54 -3.43
N LYS A 24 13.63 8.66 -3.44
CA LYS A 24 12.35 8.87 -4.13
C LYS A 24 11.17 8.55 -3.22
N PHE A 25 10.15 9.41 -3.28
CA PHE A 25 8.84 9.19 -2.69
C PHE A 25 7.81 8.78 -3.74
N LYS A 26 6.91 7.85 -3.39
CA LYS A 26 5.65 7.61 -4.10
C LYS A 26 4.55 7.25 -3.11
N PHE A 27 3.33 7.63 -3.47
CA PHE A 27 2.14 7.49 -2.64
C PHE A 27 1.05 6.80 -3.44
N SER A 28 0.58 5.66 -2.95
CA SER A 28 -0.53 4.89 -3.51
C SER A 28 -1.67 4.85 -2.52
N GLY A 29 -2.90 5.09 -2.99
CA GLY A 29 -4.07 5.17 -2.11
C GLY A 29 -4.57 3.82 -1.58
N CYS A 30 -4.16 2.70 -2.19
CA CYS A 30 -4.51 1.34 -1.77
C CYS A 30 -3.50 0.31 -2.29
N PRO A 31 -3.59 -0.97 -1.88
CA PRO A 31 -2.67 -2.04 -2.32
C PRO A 31 -2.71 -2.39 -3.81
N ASN A 32 -3.67 -1.88 -4.60
CA ASN A 32 -3.61 -1.97 -6.07
C ASN A 32 -2.40 -1.21 -6.66
N ASP A 33 -1.79 -0.32 -5.87
CA ASP A 33 -0.52 0.36 -6.17
C ASP A 33 -0.42 0.97 -7.58
N CYS A 34 -1.39 1.80 -7.96
CA CYS A 34 -1.50 2.35 -9.32
C CYS A 34 -0.32 3.20 -9.79
N VAL A 35 0.51 3.75 -8.88
CA VAL A 35 1.75 4.48 -9.24
C VAL A 35 3.01 3.60 -9.14
N ALA A 36 2.85 2.32 -8.79
CA ALA A 36 3.90 1.34 -8.55
C ALA A 36 4.93 1.86 -7.53
N ALA A 37 4.44 2.36 -6.39
CA ALA A 37 5.24 2.85 -5.29
C ALA A 37 6.17 1.76 -4.75
N ILE A 38 5.66 0.54 -4.52
CA ILE A 38 6.46 -0.55 -3.95
C ILE A 38 7.67 -0.93 -4.81
N ALA A 39 7.62 -0.64 -6.10
CA ALA A 39 8.67 -0.99 -7.06
C ALA A 39 9.60 0.18 -7.41
N ARG A 40 9.11 1.42 -7.33
CA ARG A 40 9.74 2.60 -7.98
C ARG A 40 10.03 3.75 -7.03
N SER A 41 9.99 3.54 -5.71
CA SER A 41 10.39 4.53 -4.70
C SER A 41 11.20 3.92 -3.56
N ASP A 42 12.19 4.68 -3.09
CA ASP A 42 12.94 4.36 -1.87
C ASP A 42 12.04 4.36 -0.64
N PHE A 43 11.01 5.20 -0.63
CA PHE A 43 9.99 5.28 0.42
C PHE A 43 8.60 5.26 -0.22
N ALA A 44 7.92 4.13 -0.06
CA ALA A 44 6.59 3.87 -0.60
C ALA A 44 5.55 3.97 0.52
N VAL A 45 4.55 4.83 0.32
CA VAL A 45 3.38 4.93 1.20
C VAL A 45 2.20 4.29 0.49
N ILE A 46 1.65 3.22 1.06
CA ILE A 46 0.56 2.44 0.44
C ILE A 46 -0.63 2.43 1.39
N GLY A 47 -1.71 3.11 1.01
CA GLY A 47 -2.92 3.24 1.82
C GLY A 47 -3.54 1.89 2.18
N THR A 48 -4.11 1.80 3.37
CA THR A 48 -4.79 0.61 3.89
C THR A 48 -5.80 0.99 4.97
N TRP A 49 -6.42 0.01 5.60
CA TRP A 49 -7.34 0.18 6.73
C TRP A 49 -7.09 -0.92 7.78
N ARG A 50 -7.57 -0.71 9.00
CA ARG A 50 -7.39 -1.68 10.12
C ARG A 50 -8.68 -2.20 10.75
N ASP A 51 -9.83 -1.69 10.34
CA ASP A 51 -11.15 -2.16 10.74
C ASP A 51 -11.79 -3.05 9.65
N ASP A 52 -13.06 -3.37 9.82
CA ASP A 52 -13.75 -4.33 8.97
C ASP A 52 -14.07 -3.77 7.58
N ILE A 53 -14.01 -4.66 6.57
CA ILE A 53 -14.58 -4.38 5.25
C ILE A 53 -16.07 -4.11 5.42
N ARG A 54 -16.53 -3.03 4.78
CA ARG A 54 -17.95 -2.67 4.78
C ARG A 54 -18.66 -3.44 3.68
N ILE A 55 -19.74 -4.13 4.04
CA ILE A 55 -20.49 -5.00 3.15
C ILE A 55 -21.93 -4.48 3.00
N ASP A 56 -22.35 -4.21 1.77
CA ASP A 56 -23.75 -4.01 1.40
C ASP A 56 -24.32 -5.31 0.84
N GLN A 57 -25.10 -6.01 1.67
CA GLN A 57 -25.69 -7.31 1.31
C GLN A 57 -26.71 -7.19 0.17
N ALA A 58 -27.41 -6.07 0.03
CA ALA A 58 -28.33 -5.87 -1.09
C ALA A 58 -27.54 -5.79 -2.40
N ALA A 59 -26.40 -5.11 -2.39
CA ALA A 59 -25.53 -5.04 -3.54
C ALA A 59 -24.85 -6.38 -3.88
N VAL A 60 -24.44 -7.17 -2.87
CA VAL A 60 -23.94 -8.55 -3.08
C VAL A 60 -24.98 -9.39 -3.84
N LYS A 61 -26.25 -9.33 -3.41
CA LYS A 61 -27.34 -10.04 -4.11
C LYS A 61 -27.53 -9.54 -5.54
N GLY A 62 -27.36 -8.23 -5.78
CA GLY A 62 -27.34 -7.64 -7.12
C GLY A 62 -26.28 -8.26 -8.03
N TYR A 63 -25.06 -8.48 -7.52
CA TYR A 63 -24.01 -9.20 -8.28
C TYR A 63 -24.41 -10.65 -8.59
N ILE A 64 -24.90 -11.41 -7.60
CA ILE A 64 -25.30 -12.83 -7.79
C ILE A 64 -26.46 -12.96 -8.80
N LYS A 65 -27.38 -11.98 -8.82
CA LYS A 65 -28.47 -11.91 -9.80
C LYS A 65 -28.03 -11.45 -11.18
N GLY A 66 -26.82 -10.90 -11.32
CA GLY A 66 -26.32 -10.34 -12.58
C GLY A 66 -26.80 -8.92 -12.87
N GLU A 67 -27.37 -8.22 -11.87
CA GLU A 67 -27.76 -6.81 -11.99
C GLU A 67 -26.54 -5.88 -12.07
N PHE A 68 -25.42 -6.30 -11.49
CA PHE A 68 -24.15 -5.58 -11.53
C PHE A 68 -23.05 -6.42 -12.18
N ALA A 69 -22.33 -5.81 -13.13
CA ALA A 69 -21.20 -6.45 -13.79
C ALA A 69 -20.01 -6.57 -12.81
N PRO A 70 -19.39 -7.76 -12.69
CA PRO A 70 -18.20 -7.95 -11.87
C PRO A 70 -17.04 -7.10 -12.40
N ASN A 71 -16.17 -6.68 -11.49
CA ASN A 71 -15.02 -5.81 -11.75
C ASN A 71 -15.38 -4.55 -12.55
N ALA A 72 -16.55 -3.97 -12.25
CA ALA A 72 -17.11 -2.82 -12.95
C ALA A 72 -17.18 -2.97 -14.48
N GLY A 73 -17.29 -4.21 -15.00
CA GLY A 73 -17.35 -4.49 -16.43
C GLY A 73 -15.98 -4.51 -17.13
N ALA A 74 -14.87 -4.57 -16.40
CA ALA A 74 -13.52 -4.63 -16.97
C ALA A 74 -13.31 -5.80 -17.96
N HIS A 75 -14.12 -6.86 -17.85
CA HIS A 75 -14.03 -8.07 -18.68
C HIS A 75 -15.18 -8.20 -19.68
N SER A 76 -15.96 -7.14 -19.93
CA SER A 76 -17.12 -7.15 -20.83
C SER A 76 -16.80 -7.44 -22.31
N GLY A 77 -15.53 -7.38 -22.70
CA GLY A 77 -15.08 -7.66 -24.07
C GLY A 77 -15.03 -9.16 -24.44
N LYS A 78 -15.31 -10.07 -23.50
CA LYS A 78 -15.37 -11.51 -23.74
C LYS A 78 -16.49 -12.13 -22.91
N ASP A 79 -17.11 -13.19 -23.42
CA ASP A 79 -18.06 -13.99 -22.65
C ASP A 79 -17.30 -14.94 -21.70
N TRP A 80 -17.46 -14.69 -20.41
CA TRP A 80 -16.92 -15.51 -19.32
C TRP A 80 -18.01 -16.33 -18.60
N GLY A 81 -19.26 -16.26 -19.07
CA GLY A 81 -20.42 -16.81 -18.38
C GLY A 81 -21.01 -15.86 -17.35
N LYS A 82 -22.00 -16.36 -16.60
CA LYS A 82 -22.63 -15.62 -15.50
C LYS A 82 -21.66 -15.55 -14.31
N PHE A 83 -21.65 -14.41 -13.63
CA PHE A 83 -20.88 -14.22 -12.40
C PHE A 83 -21.13 -15.34 -11.39
N ASP A 84 -20.04 -15.98 -10.94
CA ASP A 84 -20.04 -16.97 -9.86
C ASP A 84 -19.21 -16.45 -8.68
N ILE A 85 -19.88 -16.04 -7.60
CA ILE A 85 -19.23 -15.51 -6.41
C ILE A 85 -18.25 -16.51 -5.79
N LYS A 86 -18.52 -17.81 -5.88
CA LYS A 86 -17.64 -18.83 -5.32
C LYS A 86 -16.35 -18.88 -6.13
N ALA A 87 -16.45 -19.08 -7.44
CA ALA A 87 -15.29 -19.23 -8.32
C ALA A 87 -14.48 -17.93 -8.51
N GLU A 88 -15.14 -16.77 -8.51
CA GLU A 88 -14.50 -15.49 -8.83
C GLU A 88 -14.09 -14.66 -7.61
N VAL A 89 -14.62 -14.97 -6.41
CA VAL A 89 -14.31 -14.21 -5.19
C VAL A 89 -13.84 -15.12 -4.05
N LEU A 90 -14.64 -16.12 -3.65
CA LEU A 90 -14.34 -16.91 -2.44
C LEU A 90 -13.11 -17.80 -2.63
N ASP A 91 -13.09 -18.59 -3.70
CA ASP A 91 -12.00 -19.55 -4.01
C ASP A 91 -10.70 -18.82 -4.40
N LEU A 92 -10.79 -17.52 -4.74
CA LEU A 92 -9.65 -16.67 -5.09
C LEU A 92 -9.19 -15.77 -3.93
N CYS A 93 -9.87 -15.79 -2.78
CA CYS A 93 -9.41 -15.09 -1.59
C CYS A 93 -8.09 -15.73 -1.11
N PRO A 94 -6.96 -15.00 -1.04
CA PRO A 94 -5.66 -15.60 -0.74
C PRO A 94 -5.57 -16.24 0.64
N THR A 95 -6.40 -15.81 1.60
CA THR A 95 -6.46 -16.38 2.95
C THR A 95 -7.68 -17.27 3.19
N GLY A 96 -8.58 -17.40 2.20
CA GLY A 96 -9.82 -18.17 2.35
C GLY A 96 -10.77 -17.64 3.44
N CYS A 97 -10.63 -16.38 3.88
CA CYS A 97 -11.38 -15.84 5.02
C CYS A 97 -12.84 -15.43 4.70
N MET A 98 -13.38 -15.82 3.53
CA MET A 98 -14.70 -15.41 3.06
C MET A 98 -15.58 -16.63 2.82
N TRP A 99 -16.86 -16.55 3.18
CA TRP A 99 -17.84 -17.60 2.91
C TRP A 99 -19.26 -17.04 2.76
N MET A 100 -20.14 -17.85 2.19
CA MET A 100 -21.58 -17.57 2.15
C MET A 100 -22.29 -18.34 3.26
N GLU A 101 -23.11 -17.64 4.03
CA GLU A 101 -24.05 -18.21 4.99
C GLU A 101 -25.47 -18.00 4.44
N GLY A 102 -25.99 -19.00 3.73
CA GLY A 102 -27.18 -18.84 2.89
C GLY A 102 -26.92 -17.76 1.82
N ASP A 103 -27.74 -16.70 1.83
CA ASP A 103 -27.61 -15.56 0.90
C ASP A 103 -26.77 -14.39 1.46
N THR A 104 -26.06 -14.59 2.57
CA THR A 104 -25.29 -13.53 3.25
C THR A 104 -23.80 -13.78 3.09
N LEU A 105 -23.08 -12.79 2.54
CA LEU A 105 -21.62 -12.84 2.47
C LEU A 105 -21.02 -12.50 3.84
N LYS A 106 -20.12 -13.35 4.33
CA LYS A 106 -19.35 -13.16 5.56
C LYS A 106 -17.87 -13.08 5.24
N ILE A 107 -17.16 -12.27 6.02
CA ILE A 107 -15.71 -12.07 5.92
C ILE A 107 -15.17 -12.10 7.35
N ASP A 108 -14.20 -12.97 7.61
CA ASP A 108 -13.36 -12.86 8.78
C ASP A 108 -12.25 -11.84 8.50
N ASN A 109 -12.43 -10.63 9.03
CA ASN A 109 -11.48 -9.53 8.82
C ASN A 109 -10.17 -9.74 9.57
N SER A 110 -10.14 -10.60 10.61
CA SER A 110 -8.91 -10.89 11.35
C SER A 110 -7.90 -11.67 10.51
N GLU A 111 -8.40 -12.54 9.63
CA GLU A 111 -7.62 -13.31 8.66
C GLU A 111 -7.50 -12.61 7.28
N CYS A 112 -8.00 -11.38 7.15
CA CYS A 112 -7.93 -10.63 5.90
C CYS A 112 -6.59 -9.89 5.75
N THR A 113 -5.86 -10.16 4.68
CA THR A 113 -4.61 -9.46 4.32
C THR A 113 -4.82 -8.18 3.51
N ARG A 114 -6.08 -7.79 3.24
CA ARG A 114 -6.46 -6.55 2.54
C ARG A 114 -5.89 -6.45 1.11
N CYS A 115 -5.85 -7.57 0.39
CA CYS A 115 -5.30 -7.70 -0.97
C CYS A 115 -6.10 -6.97 -2.08
N MET A 116 -7.23 -6.35 -1.77
CA MET A 116 -8.16 -5.68 -2.68
C MET A 116 -8.98 -6.56 -3.63
N HIS A 117 -8.69 -7.86 -3.80
CA HIS A 117 -9.37 -8.71 -4.81
C HIS A 117 -10.90 -8.62 -4.76
N CYS A 118 -11.51 -8.93 -3.61
CA CYS A 118 -12.97 -8.92 -3.48
C CYS A 118 -13.58 -7.52 -3.69
N LEU A 119 -12.92 -6.46 -3.24
CA LEU A 119 -13.33 -5.06 -3.47
C LEU A 119 -13.24 -4.70 -4.96
N ASN A 120 -12.19 -5.16 -5.65
CA ASN A 120 -12.01 -4.93 -7.08
C ASN A 120 -13.10 -5.63 -7.88
N VAL A 121 -13.47 -6.87 -7.52
CA VAL A 121 -14.54 -7.62 -8.19
C VAL A 121 -15.93 -7.05 -7.88
N MET A 122 -16.21 -6.67 -6.63
CA MET A 122 -17.54 -6.18 -6.20
C MET A 122 -17.51 -4.76 -5.61
N PRO A 123 -17.07 -3.73 -6.37
CA PRO A 123 -16.83 -2.38 -5.84
C PRO A 123 -18.10 -1.66 -5.39
N ARG A 124 -19.28 -2.07 -5.88
CA ARG A 124 -20.56 -1.51 -5.40
C ARG A 124 -20.98 -2.09 -4.05
N ALA A 125 -20.54 -3.30 -3.72
CA ALA A 125 -20.97 -4.03 -2.53
C ALA A 125 -19.94 -3.98 -1.39
N LEU A 126 -18.65 -4.01 -1.72
CA LEU A 126 -17.57 -4.05 -0.74
C LEU A 126 -16.78 -2.74 -0.77
N ARG A 127 -16.49 -2.21 0.42
CA ARG A 127 -15.70 -0.98 0.58
C ARG A 127 -14.62 -1.15 1.65
N PRO A 128 -13.49 -0.44 1.54
CA PRO A 128 -12.49 -0.37 2.61
C PRO A 128 -13.12 0.04 3.94
N GLY A 129 -12.51 -0.36 5.05
CA GLY A 129 -12.88 0.09 6.38
C GLY A 129 -12.77 1.61 6.56
N LYS A 130 -13.30 2.12 7.67
CA LYS A 130 -13.32 3.55 8.01
C LYS A 130 -12.05 4.00 8.74
N LYS A 131 -11.37 3.10 9.45
CA LYS A 131 -10.10 3.38 10.14
C LYS A 131 -8.95 3.25 9.14
N GLN A 132 -8.79 4.28 8.32
CA GLN A 132 -7.80 4.35 7.24
C GLN A 132 -6.42 4.79 7.76
N GLY A 133 -5.39 4.41 7.02
CA GLY A 133 -4.00 4.77 7.26
C GLY A 133 -3.15 4.30 6.09
N ALA A 134 -1.86 4.08 6.31
CA ALA A 134 -0.98 3.52 5.29
C ALA A 134 0.04 2.54 5.87
N THR A 135 0.57 1.69 4.99
CA THR A 135 1.78 0.90 5.22
C THR A 135 2.95 1.65 4.60
N ILE A 136 4.07 1.72 5.30
CA ILE A 136 5.33 2.26 4.77
C ILE A 136 6.23 1.10 4.38
N CYS A 137 6.66 1.08 3.13
CA CYS A 137 7.66 0.16 2.62
C CYS A 137 8.90 0.92 2.16
N VAL A 138 10.10 0.39 2.44
CA VAL A 138 11.37 1.08 2.16
C VAL A 138 12.30 0.21 1.31
N GLY A 139 13.05 0.85 0.41
CA GLY A 139 14.21 0.24 -0.25
C GLY A 139 14.07 -0.09 -1.73
N ALA A 140 12.98 0.26 -2.42
CA ALA A 140 12.85 -0.17 -3.81
C ALA A 140 13.91 0.46 -4.75
N LYS A 141 14.48 -0.36 -5.61
CA LYS A 141 15.45 0.08 -6.62
C LYS A 141 15.52 -0.83 -7.83
N ALA A 142 15.99 -0.25 -8.93
CA ALA A 142 16.44 -0.96 -10.12
C ALA A 142 17.74 -1.76 -9.83
N PRO A 143 18.16 -2.66 -10.74
CA PRO A 143 19.22 -3.62 -10.48
C PRO A 143 20.56 -3.07 -9.96
N ILE A 144 21.07 -1.96 -10.50
CA ILE A 144 22.41 -1.49 -10.15
C ILE A 144 22.45 -0.97 -8.70
N LEU A 145 23.39 -1.39 -7.83
CA LEU A 145 24.46 -2.37 -8.06
C LEU A 145 24.06 -3.79 -7.62
N ASP A 146 23.53 -3.94 -6.40
CA ASP A 146 23.33 -5.25 -5.73
C ASP A 146 21.97 -5.90 -5.99
N GLY A 147 21.46 -5.80 -7.22
CA GLY A 147 20.20 -6.40 -7.63
C GLY A 147 18.99 -5.48 -7.46
N ALA A 148 17.88 -5.90 -8.10
CA ALA A 148 16.61 -5.17 -8.02
C ALA A 148 15.91 -5.52 -6.71
N GLN A 149 15.27 -4.53 -6.12
CA GLN A 149 14.54 -4.68 -4.86
C GLN A 149 13.16 -4.06 -5.01
N PHE A 150 12.14 -4.79 -4.55
CA PHE A 150 10.90 -4.17 -4.11
C PHE A 150 11.10 -3.62 -2.69
N ALA A 151 10.38 -2.57 -2.36
CA ALA A 151 10.38 -2.01 -1.02
C ALA A 151 9.86 -3.07 -0.03
N THR A 152 10.56 -3.21 1.10
CA THR A 152 10.19 -4.13 2.18
C THR A 152 9.27 -3.41 3.15
N MET A 153 8.25 -4.11 3.66
CA MET A 153 7.34 -3.54 4.67
C MET A 153 8.12 -3.22 5.94
N THR A 154 8.19 -1.93 6.30
CA THR A 154 8.91 -1.46 7.48
C THR A 154 7.96 -1.06 8.59
N ILE A 155 6.85 -0.39 8.24
CA ILE A 155 5.81 -0.02 9.20
C ILE A 155 4.47 -0.54 8.69
N PRO A 156 3.86 -1.54 9.36
CA PRO A 156 2.62 -2.17 8.90
C PRO A 156 1.44 -1.19 8.81
N PHE A 157 1.33 -0.26 9.76
CA PHE A 157 0.27 0.74 9.81
C PHE A 157 0.77 2.03 10.46
N ILE A 158 0.55 3.15 9.78
CA ILE A 158 0.73 4.51 10.29
C ILE A 158 -0.53 5.32 10.00
N GLU A 159 -0.90 6.23 10.89
CA GLU A 159 -2.02 7.12 10.66
C GLU A 159 -1.62 8.23 9.70
N ILE A 160 -2.49 8.54 8.73
CA ILE A 160 -2.26 9.64 7.78
C ILE A 160 -3.21 10.77 8.16
N ASN A 161 -2.70 11.70 8.94
CA ASN A 161 -3.48 12.82 9.45
C ASN A 161 -2.98 14.16 8.87
N LYS A 162 -3.85 14.83 8.12
CA LYS A 162 -3.59 16.15 7.53
C LYS A 162 -3.59 17.26 8.59
N ASP A 163 -4.39 17.12 9.65
CA ASP A 163 -4.54 18.14 10.70
C ASP A 163 -3.27 18.27 11.55
N THR A 164 -2.46 17.21 11.60
CA THR A 164 -1.12 17.21 12.19
C THR A 164 -0.02 17.40 11.15
N GLU A 165 -0.35 17.91 9.96
CA GLU A 165 0.56 18.11 8.82
C GLU A 165 1.40 16.87 8.47
N TYR A 166 0.83 15.67 8.64
CA TYR A 166 1.52 14.38 8.42
C TYR A 166 2.77 14.14 9.28
N ALA A 167 2.84 14.77 10.46
CA ALA A 167 3.98 14.69 11.38
C ALA A 167 4.52 13.26 11.59
N GLU A 168 3.66 12.25 11.78
CA GLU A 168 4.09 10.86 11.98
C GLU A 168 4.89 10.31 10.79
N VAL A 169 4.45 10.59 9.56
CA VAL A 169 5.14 10.14 8.34
C VAL A 169 6.44 10.90 8.16
N ILE A 170 6.43 12.20 8.43
CA ILE A 170 7.61 13.07 8.35
C ILE A 170 8.69 12.59 9.33
N GLU A 171 8.31 12.25 10.56
CA GLU A 171 9.25 11.75 11.57
C GLU A 171 9.93 10.44 11.12
N VAL A 172 9.18 9.53 10.47
CA VAL A 172 9.77 8.31 9.90
C VAL A 172 10.74 8.63 8.77
N ILE A 173 10.39 9.59 7.89
CA ILE A 173 11.26 10.02 6.79
C ILE A 173 12.58 10.59 7.34
N GLU A 174 12.50 11.48 8.32
CA GLU A 174 13.68 12.11 8.94
C GLU A 174 14.57 11.07 9.62
N LYS A 175 14.00 10.13 10.38
CA LYS A 175 14.76 9.03 10.98
C LYS A 175 15.51 8.18 9.95
N ILE A 176 14.88 7.86 8.82
CA ILE A 176 15.53 7.10 7.73
C ILE A 176 16.65 7.93 7.11
N TRP A 177 16.43 9.22 6.87
CA TRP A 177 17.43 10.10 6.31
C TRP A 177 18.62 10.30 7.23
N ASP A 178 18.40 10.59 8.51
CA ASP A 178 19.48 10.79 9.48
C ASP A 178 20.37 9.55 9.56
N TRP A 179 19.76 8.35 9.69
CA TRP A 179 20.49 7.09 9.67
C TRP A 179 21.25 6.88 8.35
N TRP A 180 20.56 6.96 7.20
CA TRP A 180 21.17 6.68 5.91
C TRP A 180 22.26 7.68 5.53
N MET A 181 22.12 8.94 5.91
CA MET A 181 23.15 9.97 5.67
C MET A 181 24.41 9.75 6.48
N GLU A 182 24.30 9.17 7.68
CA GLU A 182 25.45 8.87 8.52
C GLU A 182 26.18 7.61 8.05
N VAL A 183 25.44 6.54 7.68
CA VAL A 183 26.04 5.21 7.43
C VAL A 183 26.10 4.82 5.96
N GLY A 184 25.43 5.56 5.08
CA GLY A 184 25.34 5.27 3.65
C GLY A 184 26.66 5.57 2.94
N LYS A 185 27.15 4.60 2.16
CA LYS A 185 28.34 4.79 1.33
C LYS A 185 28.03 5.69 0.14
N ASN A 186 29.08 6.25 -0.46
CA ASN A 186 28.94 7.05 -1.68
C ASN A 186 28.21 6.25 -2.77
N ARG A 187 27.10 6.82 -3.28
CA ARG A 187 26.22 6.22 -4.31
C ARG A 187 25.53 4.92 -3.90
N GLU A 188 25.41 4.64 -2.61
CA GLU A 188 24.65 3.50 -2.08
C GLU A 188 23.20 3.91 -1.82
N ARG A 189 22.23 3.15 -2.37
CA ARG A 189 20.80 3.40 -2.12
C ARG A 189 20.41 2.95 -0.71
N VAL A 190 19.34 3.52 -0.16
CA VAL A 190 18.82 3.12 1.16
C VAL A 190 18.53 1.61 1.22
N GLY A 191 18.00 1.02 0.15
CA GLY A 191 17.74 -0.42 0.08
C GLY A 191 19.00 -1.31 0.08
N GLU A 192 20.11 -0.82 -0.47
CA GLU A 192 21.42 -1.49 -0.39
C GLU A 192 22.02 -1.34 1.01
N THR A 193 21.82 -0.17 1.63
CA THR A 193 22.25 0.10 3.01
C THR A 193 21.53 -0.83 4.00
N ILE A 194 20.21 -1.03 3.82
CA ILE A 194 19.41 -1.99 4.61
C ILE A 194 19.98 -3.40 4.45
N MET A 195 20.25 -3.87 3.23
CA MET A 195 20.83 -5.20 3.03
C MET A 195 22.21 -5.37 3.66
N ARG A 196 23.04 -4.34 3.64
CA ARG A 196 24.41 -4.40 4.18
C ARG A 196 24.43 -4.39 5.70
N ILE A 197 23.57 -3.60 6.34
CA ILE A 197 23.61 -3.37 7.77
C ILE A 197 22.67 -4.31 8.53
N GLY A 198 21.49 -4.59 7.98
CA GLY A 198 20.37 -5.24 8.68
C GLY A 198 19.40 -4.19 9.21
#